data_AF-A0A1D1XMF6-F1
#
_entry.id   AF-A0A1D1XMF6-F1
#
_cell.length_a   1.000
_cell.length_b   1.000
_cell.length_c   1.000
_cell.angle_alpha   90.00
_cell.angle_beta   90.00
_cell.angle_gamma   90.00
#
_symmetry.space_group_name_H-M   'P 1'
#
loop_
_entity.id
_entity.type
_entity.pdbx_description
1 polymer ?
#
loop_
_entity_poly.entity_id
_entity_poly.type
_entity_poly.pdbx_seq_one_letter_code
_entity_poly.pdbx_strand_id
1 'polypeptide(L)'
;GKAGKLPLCAAARVRSAPLHSTPLHWASSGSSARSVLPPMAAHTSTATVPGEVSTADGISSVILAWGSGEDGQLGMGNWDEEDWVRSIKFLEPKDVVAVVAGSRNSLAICGNGNLYTWGWNQRGTLGQPPEKKSESVPSLVKALANVKIIQAAIGGWHCLAVDDHGRAYAWGGNEYGQCGEEPERKDEHGRALRRDIVIPQRCAPKLSVRQVAAGGTHSVVLTHEGHVWTWGQPWPPGDIKQISTPVRAQGLERVKLIAVGAFHNLALTEEGILWAWGNNEYGQLGTGDTQPRSQPIPVQGLSGLTLVDIAAGGWHSTALTDQGEVYAWGRGEHGRLGFGDDKSSKMVPQKVHLLAVEDIVQVSCGGTHSVARTHDGRMFSFGRGDHGRLGYGRKVTTGHPMEVPINIPAPRNHPNPKGHWSATFVACGGRHTLAIASWVDEPELVQTT
;
A
#
# COMPACT_ATOMS: atom_id res chain seq x y z
N GLY A 1 -70.03 -24.17 -18.71
CA GLY A 1 -69.93 -24.02 -20.17
C GLY A 1 -68.93 -22.93 -20.51
N LYS A 2 -68.00 -23.24 -21.44
CA LYS A 2 -66.94 -22.39 -22.04
C LYS A 2 -65.93 -21.81 -21.02
N ALA A 3 -64.74 -22.38 -20.80
CA ALA A 3 -63.65 -22.85 -21.67
C ALA A 3 -62.93 -21.74 -22.46
N GLY A 4 -61.69 -21.46 -22.03
CA GLY A 4 -60.62 -20.77 -22.77
C GLY A 4 -59.28 -21.33 -22.26
N LYS A 5 -58.40 -21.76 -23.17
CA LYS A 5 -57.34 -22.76 -23.01
C LYS A 5 -56.00 -22.21 -22.44
N LEU A 6 -55.41 -22.98 -21.50
CA LEU A 6 -54.00 -23.44 -21.27
C LEU A 6 -52.92 -23.18 -22.36
N PRO A 7 -51.57 -23.36 -22.14
CA PRO A 7 -50.83 -23.85 -20.95
C PRO A 7 -49.36 -23.33 -20.66
N LEU A 8 -48.76 -23.86 -19.57
CA LEU A 8 -47.34 -24.24 -19.30
C LEU A 8 -46.27 -23.12 -19.15
N CYS A 9 -45.46 -23.03 -18.07
CA CYS A 9 -44.80 -24.10 -17.32
C CYS A 9 -44.81 -23.93 -15.79
N ALA A 10 -45.01 -25.07 -15.11
CA ALA A 10 -44.50 -25.37 -13.78
C ALA A 10 -42.95 -25.44 -13.83
N ALA A 11 -42.17 -25.12 -12.79
CA ALA A 11 -42.29 -25.72 -11.47
C ALA A 11 -41.75 -24.84 -10.32
N ALA A 12 -42.44 -24.99 -9.17
CA ALA A 12 -42.06 -24.88 -7.76
C ALA A 12 -40.81 -24.04 -7.40
N ARG A 13 -40.94 -22.88 -6.76
CA ARG A 13 -41.20 -22.65 -5.32
C ARG A 13 -40.41 -23.56 -4.36
N VAL A 14 -39.38 -22.98 -3.76
CA VAL A 14 -39.16 -23.04 -2.31
C VAL A 14 -39.03 -21.59 -1.81
N ARG A 15 -40.05 -21.11 -1.07
CA ARG A 15 -39.94 -20.02 -0.07
C ARG A 15 -39.20 -20.65 1.13
N SER A 16 -38.34 -20.03 1.93
CA SER A 16 -38.26 -18.70 2.55
C SER A 16 -36.95 -18.72 3.37
N ALA A 17 -36.14 -17.67 3.46
CA ALA A 17 -36.20 -16.65 4.51
C ALA A 17 -34.94 -15.74 4.38
N PRO A 18 -34.95 -14.51 4.94
CA PRO A 18 -34.02 -13.46 4.57
C PRO A 18 -32.69 -13.62 5.29
N LEU A 19 -31.61 -13.82 4.54
CA LEU A 19 -30.27 -13.53 5.06
C LEU A 19 -30.04 -12.05 4.86
N HIS A 20 -29.94 -11.32 5.97
CA HIS A 20 -29.45 -9.96 6.02
C HIS A 20 -28.12 -9.85 5.27
N SER A 21 -28.20 -9.45 4.00
CA SER A 21 -27.12 -8.82 3.29
C SER A 21 -26.90 -7.46 3.95
N THR A 22 -26.02 -7.42 4.95
CA THR A 22 -25.30 -6.18 5.23
C THR A 22 -24.29 -6.03 4.10
N PRO A 23 -24.38 -4.98 3.26
CA PRO A 23 -23.36 -4.76 2.26
C PRO A 23 -22.06 -4.42 3.00
N LEU A 24 -20.94 -4.96 2.52
CA LEU A 24 -19.57 -4.58 2.87
C LEU A 24 -19.25 -3.13 2.42
N HIS A 25 -20.12 -2.17 2.71
CA HIS A 25 -19.95 -0.75 2.37
C HIS A 25 -18.88 -0.04 3.23
N TRP A 26 -18.33 -0.69 4.26
CA TRP A 26 -17.41 -0.07 5.20
C TRP A 26 -15.95 -0.58 5.11
N ALA A 27 -15.65 -1.61 4.32
CA ALA A 27 -14.28 -2.14 4.13
C ALA A 27 -13.56 -1.50 2.91
N SER A 28 -13.76 -0.20 2.67
CA SER A 28 -13.55 0.39 1.33
C SER A 28 -12.17 0.99 1.03
N SER A 29 -11.10 0.71 1.80
CA SER A 29 -9.79 1.33 1.51
C SER A 29 -8.55 0.64 2.10
N GLY A 30 -8.44 -0.69 2.03
CA GLY A 30 -7.13 -1.34 2.21
C GLY A 30 -6.29 -1.18 0.95
N SER A 31 -5.19 -0.44 1.00
CA SER A 31 -4.16 -0.46 -0.05
C SER A 31 -2.79 -0.62 0.62
N SER A 32 -2.02 -1.63 0.22
CA SER A 32 -0.67 -1.83 0.75
C SER A 32 0.27 -0.84 0.07
N ALA A 33 0.51 0.32 0.68
CA ALA A 33 1.65 1.14 0.29
C ALA A 33 2.95 0.37 0.61
N ARG A 34 3.74 0.11 -0.43
CA ARG A 34 5.04 -0.56 -0.31
C ARG A 34 6.00 0.35 0.46
N SER A 35 6.98 -0.25 1.16
CA SER A 35 8.11 0.41 1.83
C SER A 35 9.48 -0.06 1.30
N VAL A 36 9.53 -0.70 0.12
CA VAL A 36 10.76 -1.35 -0.37
C VAL A 36 11.73 -0.31 -0.91
N LEU A 37 12.83 -0.11 -0.18
CA LEU A 37 14.08 0.42 -0.73
C LEU A 37 14.63 -0.58 -1.75
N PRO A 38 15.13 -0.15 -2.92
CA PRO A 38 15.91 -1.03 -3.78
C PRO A 38 17.10 -1.60 -2.99
N PRO A 39 17.58 -2.83 -3.29
CA PRO A 39 18.78 -3.37 -2.65
C PRO A 39 19.94 -2.40 -2.89
N MET A 40 20.58 -1.93 -1.83
CA MET A 40 21.83 -1.18 -1.95
C MET A 40 22.85 -2.08 -2.67
N ALA A 41 23.31 -1.63 -3.84
CA ALA A 41 24.46 -2.23 -4.48
C ALA A 41 25.66 -2.05 -3.53
N ALA A 42 26.20 -3.16 -3.04
CA ALA A 42 27.45 -3.17 -2.29
C ALA A 42 28.59 -2.80 -3.26
N HIS A 43 28.92 -1.51 -3.35
CA HIS A 43 30.18 -1.09 -3.94
C HIS A 43 31.28 -1.32 -2.90
N THR A 44 32.02 -2.41 -3.08
CA THR A 44 33.33 -2.60 -2.45
C THR A 44 34.28 -1.55 -3.02
N SER A 45 34.55 -0.49 -2.25
CA SER A 45 35.74 0.34 -2.44
C SER A 45 36.63 0.15 -1.23
N THR A 46 37.85 -0.32 -1.48
CA THR A 46 38.90 -0.56 -0.49
C THR A 46 39.30 0.73 0.23
N ALA A 47 39.39 0.63 1.55
CA ALA A 47 39.67 1.72 2.47
C ALA A 47 41.07 2.33 2.30
N THR A 48 41.14 3.65 2.51
CA THR A 48 42.25 4.31 3.20
C THR A 48 41.65 5.31 4.19
N VAL A 49 41.92 5.12 5.48
CA VAL A 49 41.61 6.06 6.59
C VAL A 49 42.80 7.01 6.72
N PRO A 50 42.59 8.34 6.76
CA PRO A 50 42.61 9.01 8.06
C PRO A 50 41.66 10.23 8.19
N GLY A 51 41.16 10.42 9.42
CA GLY A 51 40.58 11.67 9.90
C GLY A 51 39.13 11.53 10.36
N GLU A 52 38.88 11.71 11.65
CA GLU A 52 37.54 11.96 12.18
C GLU A 52 36.93 13.16 11.44
N VAL A 53 36.01 12.89 10.52
CA VAL A 53 35.16 13.92 9.92
C VAL A 53 33.92 14.01 10.80
N SER A 54 33.71 15.19 11.39
CA SER A 54 32.52 15.57 12.13
C SER A 54 31.25 15.25 11.33
N THR A 55 30.19 14.87 12.04
CA THR A 55 28.82 14.62 11.57
C THR A 55 28.12 15.85 10.95
N ALA A 56 28.71 16.46 9.93
CA ALA A 56 28.28 17.73 9.34
C ALA A 56 27.81 17.62 7.88
N ASP A 57 27.53 16.42 7.37
CA ASP A 57 26.84 16.24 6.09
C ASP A 57 25.38 15.86 6.36
N GLY A 58 24.61 16.87 6.77
CA GLY A 58 23.19 16.75 7.07
C GLY A 58 22.38 16.55 5.78
N ILE A 59 22.27 15.31 5.30
CA ILE A 59 21.20 14.93 4.38
C ILE A 59 19.89 15.22 5.12
N SER A 60 19.31 16.36 4.81
CA SER A 60 18.09 16.83 5.43
C SER A 60 16.94 16.10 4.75
N SER A 61 16.60 14.91 5.24
CA SER A 61 15.38 14.22 4.81
C SER A 61 14.17 14.78 5.56
N VAL A 62 13.02 14.80 4.89
CA VAL A 62 11.76 15.24 5.49
C VAL A 62 10.67 14.24 5.16
N ILE A 63 9.79 14.01 6.13
CA ILE A 63 8.61 13.18 5.96
C ILE A 63 7.43 14.09 5.70
N LEU A 64 6.72 13.80 4.61
CA LEU A 64 5.66 14.62 4.07
C LEU A 64 4.33 13.88 4.17
N ALA A 65 3.25 14.62 4.42
CA ALA A 65 1.88 14.10 4.37
C ALA A 65 0.91 15.14 3.80
N TRP A 66 -0.15 14.64 3.16
CA TRP A 66 -1.31 15.42 2.73
C TRP A 66 -2.54 14.53 2.60
N GLY A 67 -3.72 15.13 2.52
CA GLY A 67 -5.01 14.44 2.47
C GLY A 67 -5.83 14.56 3.75
N SER A 68 -6.62 13.54 4.06
CA SER A 68 -7.52 13.53 5.22
C SER A 68 -6.75 13.42 6.54
N GLY A 69 -7.10 14.25 7.53
CA GLY A 69 -6.63 14.16 8.93
C GLY A 69 -7.69 13.69 9.93
N GLU A 70 -8.86 13.24 9.47
CA GLU A 70 -10.05 12.92 10.31
C GLU A 70 -9.77 11.90 11.42
N ASP A 71 -8.83 10.98 11.20
CA ASP A 71 -8.41 9.97 12.17
C ASP A 71 -6.96 10.19 12.62
N GLY A 72 -6.38 11.37 12.39
CA GLY A 72 -5.01 11.74 12.80
C GLY A 72 -3.91 11.19 11.89
N GLN A 73 -4.26 10.54 10.77
CA GLN A 73 -3.34 9.79 9.89
C GLN A 73 -2.27 10.64 9.17
N LEU A 74 -2.35 11.97 9.25
CA LEU A 74 -1.29 12.88 8.78
C LEU A 74 -0.15 13.06 9.78
N GLY A 75 -0.35 12.75 11.07
CA GLY A 75 0.73 12.81 12.07
C GLY A 75 1.11 14.23 12.52
N MET A 76 0.24 15.21 12.29
CA MET A 76 0.51 16.64 12.51
C MET A 76 0.18 17.13 13.93
N GLY A 77 -0.37 16.28 14.79
CA GLY A 77 -0.84 16.66 16.13
C GLY A 77 -2.21 17.35 16.17
N ASN A 78 -2.90 17.43 15.03
CA ASN A 78 -4.27 17.93 14.89
C ASN A 78 -5.11 16.96 14.03
N TRP A 79 -6.33 17.37 13.66
CA TRP A 79 -7.29 16.57 12.89
C TRP A 79 -7.61 17.20 11.53
N ASP A 80 -6.80 18.19 11.14
CA ASP A 80 -7.05 19.00 9.96
C ASP A 80 -6.70 18.22 8.68
N GLU A 81 -7.43 18.47 7.62
CA GLU A 81 -7.07 17.98 6.28
C GLU A 81 -6.07 18.94 5.64
N GLU A 82 -5.18 18.39 4.83
CA GLU A 82 -4.15 19.16 4.14
C GLU A 82 -4.29 18.98 2.63
N ASP A 83 -4.64 20.07 1.95
CA ASP A 83 -4.76 20.09 0.48
C ASP A 83 -3.40 20.26 -0.20
N TRP A 84 -2.37 20.61 0.57
CA TRP A 84 -0.98 20.77 0.14
C TRP A 84 -0.08 19.84 0.93
N VAL A 85 1.08 19.54 0.36
CA VAL A 85 2.15 18.81 1.05
C VAL A 85 2.60 19.55 2.32
N ARG A 86 2.64 18.83 3.45
CA ARG A 86 3.14 19.33 4.74
C ARG A 86 4.17 18.40 5.35
N SER A 87 5.13 18.96 6.09
CA SER A 87 6.15 18.19 6.83
C SER A 87 5.61 17.68 8.17
N ILE A 88 5.82 16.39 8.47
CA ILE A 88 5.54 15.79 9.79
C ILE A 88 6.67 16.16 10.76
N LYS A 89 6.51 17.27 11.49
CA LYS A 89 7.55 17.83 12.37
C LYS A 89 8.11 16.85 13.40
N PHE A 90 7.28 15.96 13.93
CA PHE A 90 7.71 14.95 14.90
C PHE A 90 8.78 13.99 14.35
N LEU A 91 8.76 13.70 13.05
CA LEU A 91 9.67 12.75 12.41
C LEU A 91 10.94 13.40 11.84
N GLU A 92 11.04 14.72 11.77
CA GLU A 92 12.25 15.42 11.29
C GLU A 92 13.55 15.00 11.98
N PRO A 93 13.62 14.80 13.32
CA PRO A 93 14.86 14.36 13.97
C PRO A 93 15.09 12.84 13.88
N LYS A 94 14.28 12.11 13.10
CA LYS A 94 14.33 10.65 12.97
C LYS A 94 14.90 10.29 11.61
N ASP A 95 15.83 9.34 11.59
CA ASP A 95 16.37 8.75 10.35
C ASP A 95 15.32 7.82 9.72
N VAL A 96 14.23 8.38 9.19
CA VAL A 96 13.15 7.62 8.57
C VAL A 96 13.54 7.22 7.16
N VAL A 97 13.55 5.91 6.90
CA VAL A 97 13.96 5.32 5.63
C VAL A 97 12.79 4.77 4.82
N ALA A 98 11.63 4.58 5.46
CA ALA A 98 10.41 4.17 4.79
C ALA A 98 9.15 4.66 5.49
N VAL A 99 8.09 4.87 4.71
CA VAL A 99 6.75 5.23 5.18
C VAL A 99 5.71 4.32 4.56
N VAL A 100 4.61 4.10 5.29
CA VAL A 100 3.47 3.30 4.85
C VAL A 100 2.20 4.06 5.15
N ALA A 101 1.36 4.27 4.14
CA ALA A 101 0.05 4.88 4.28
C ALA A 101 -1.02 3.79 4.15
N GLY A 102 -1.83 3.60 5.20
CA GLY A 102 -2.91 2.62 5.23
C GLY A 102 -4.28 3.25 4.99
N SER A 103 -5.34 2.53 5.37
CA SER A 103 -6.72 3.01 5.23
C SER A 103 -7.00 4.28 6.02
N ARG A 104 -6.59 4.30 7.30
CA ARG A 104 -6.86 5.37 8.29
C ARG A 104 -5.70 5.59 9.28
N ASN A 105 -4.54 5.03 8.96
CA ASN A 105 -3.35 5.04 9.80
C ASN A 105 -2.10 5.01 8.94
N SER A 106 -0.97 5.24 9.58
CA SER A 106 0.31 5.45 8.93
C SER A 106 1.43 4.85 9.78
N LEU A 107 2.51 4.43 9.12
CA LEU A 107 3.72 3.94 9.76
C LEU A 107 4.95 4.67 9.19
N ALA A 108 5.99 4.77 10.00
CA ALA A 108 7.34 5.14 9.59
C ALA A 108 8.35 4.16 10.18
N ILE A 109 9.32 3.73 9.37
CA ILE A 109 10.42 2.86 9.76
C ILE A 109 11.70 3.68 9.75
N CYS A 110 12.45 3.66 10.85
CA CYS A 110 13.75 4.31 10.94
C CYS A 110 14.89 3.37 10.49
N GLY A 111 16.05 3.89 10.12
CA GLY A 111 17.21 3.09 9.69
C GLY A 111 17.72 2.11 10.75
N ASN A 112 17.50 2.42 12.03
CA ASN A 112 17.76 1.51 13.15
C ASN A 112 16.69 0.43 13.36
N GLY A 113 15.63 0.44 12.56
CA GLY A 113 14.49 -0.48 12.59
C GLY A 113 13.36 -0.10 13.55
N ASN A 114 13.43 1.05 14.23
CA ASN A 114 12.31 1.54 15.04
C ASN A 114 11.07 1.80 14.18
N LEU A 115 9.94 1.27 14.61
CA LEU A 115 8.64 1.46 13.96
C LEU A 115 7.81 2.50 14.73
N TYR A 116 7.39 3.57 14.04
CA TYR A 116 6.46 4.57 14.54
C TYR A 116 5.10 4.43 13.87
N THR A 117 4.01 4.67 14.61
CA THR A 117 2.64 4.58 14.09
C THR A 117 1.75 5.72 14.60
N TRP A 118 0.76 6.09 13.80
CA TRP A 118 -0.28 7.07 14.12
C TRP A 118 -1.52 6.85 13.27
N GLY A 119 -2.63 7.47 13.67
CA GLY A 119 -3.93 7.38 13.03
C GLY A 119 -4.99 6.66 13.88
N TRP A 120 -5.94 6.00 13.23
CA TRP A 120 -7.00 5.24 13.89
C TRP A 120 -6.47 4.01 14.66
N ASN A 121 -7.00 3.75 15.87
CA ASN A 121 -6.54 2.69 16.76
C ASN A 121 -7.63 1.82 17.41
N GLN A 122 -8.94 1.96 17.10
CA GLN A 122 -9.97 1.22 17.88
C GLN A 122 -9.82 -0.30 17.88
N ARG A 123 -9.08 -0.85 16.91
CA ARG A 123 -8.75 -2.28 16.82
C ARG A 123 -7.30 -2.62 17.14
N GLY A 124 -6.57 -1.70 17.79
CA GLY A 124 -5.16 -1.85 18.14
C GLY A 124 -4.21 -1.77 16.94
N THR A 125 -4.62 -1.14 15.84
CA THR A 125 -3.84 -0.99 14.60
C THR A 125 -2.55 -0.18 14.75
N LEU A 126 -2.36 0.53 15.86
CA LEU A 126 -1.12 1.23 16.20
C LEU A 126 -0.13 0.37 17.01
N GLY A 127 -0.44 -0.91 17.24
CA GLY A 127 0.45 -1.84 17.94
C GLY A 127 0.52 -1.61 19.46
N GLN A 128 -0.52 -0.98 20.00
CA GLN A 128 -0.75 -0.80 21.43
C GLN A 128 -2.26 -0.83 21.74
N PRO A 129 -2.66 -1.19 22.98
CA PRO A 129 -4.05 -1.13 23.40
C PRO A 129 -4.68 0.25 23.15
N PRO A 130 -5.94 0.31 22.66
CA PRO A 130 -6.61 1.59 22.43
C PRO A 130 -7.01 2.28 23.73
N GLU A 131 -6.27 3.32 24.11
CA GLU A 131 -6.70 4.28 25.13
C GLU A 131 -7.66 5.33 24.53
N LYS A 132 -7.43 5.69 23.26
CA LYS A 132 -8.27 6.61 22.47
C LYS A 132 -8.65 5.98 21.13
N LYS A 133 -9.65 6.56 20.48
CA LYS A 133 -10.09 6.18 19.13
C LYS A 133 -8.93 6.30 18.11
N SER A 134 -8.19 7.39 18.17
CA SER A 134 -7.18 7.78 17.20
C SER A 134 -6.06 8.58 17.87
N GLU A 135 -4.86 8.53 17.28
CA GLU A 135 -3.68 9.30 17.70
C GLU A 135 -3.16 10.14 16.53
N SER A 136 -3.03 11.45 16.70
CA SER A 136 -2.60 12.38 15.65
C SER A 136 -1.10 12.66 15.65
N VAL A 137 -0.33 12.07 16.58
CA VAL A 137 1.12 12.23 16.69
C VAL A 137 1.78 10.85 16.55
N PRO A 138 2.85 10.70 15.73
CA PRO A 138 3.59 9.45 15.65
C PRO A 138 4.10 8.98 17.02
N SER A 139 3.94 7.68 17.30
CA SER A 139 4.39 7.05 18.54
C SER A 139 5.13 5.75 18.25
N LEU A 140 6.16 5.46 19.06
CA LEU A 140 6.98 4.25 18.91
C LEU A 140 6.16 3.01 19.30
N VAL A 141 6.21 1.96 18.48
CA VAL A 141 5.67 0.63 18.84
C VAL A 141 6.59 -0.04 19.84
N LYS A 142 6.34 0.19 21.13
CA LYS A 142 7.21 -0.27 22.22
C LYS A 142 7.48 -1.78 22.19
N ALA A 143 6.49 -2.58 21.79
CA ALA A 143 6.61 -4.04 21.69
C ALA A 143 7.65 -4.50 20.64
N LEU A 144 8.00 -3.64 19.68
CA LEU A 144 8.98 -3.91 18.62
C LEU A 144 10.25 -3.05 18.75
N ALA A 145 10.44 -2.30 19.84
CA ALA A 145 11.54 -1.34 19.98
C ALA A 145 12.95 -1.96 19.93
N ASN A 146 13.07 -3.27 20.18
CA ASN A 146 14.33 -4.02 20.11
C ASN A 146 14.37 -5.00 18.92
N VAL A 147 13.52 -4.77 17.92
CA VAL A 147 13.43 -5.57 16.70
C VAL A 147 13.76 -4.66 15.53
N LYS A 148 14.74 -5.05 14.70
CA LYS A 148 15.11 -4.25 13.53
C LYS A 148 14.11 -4.47 12.40
N ILE A 149 13.00 -3.74 12.44
CA ILE A 149 11.98 -3.80 11.39
C ILE A 149 12.55 -3.23 10.09
N ILE A 150 12.44 -3.99 8.99
CA ILE A 150 12.95 -3.58 7.68
C ILE A 150 11.83 -3.25 6.70
N GLN A 151 10.63 -3.79 6.92
CA GLN A 151 9.49 -3.56 6.04
C GLN A 151 8.18 -3.76 6.80
N ALA A 152 7.16 -2.98 6.43
CA ALA A 152 5.83 -3.08 7.01
C ALA A 152 4.75 -2.83 5.96
N ALA A 153 3.55 -3.33 6.24
CA ALA A 153 2.37 -3.14 5.41
C ALA A 153 1.15 -2.88 6.29
N ILE A 154 0.20 -2.10 5.78
CA ILE A 154 -1.08 -1.87 6.43
C ILE A 154 -2.20 -2.36 5.53
N GLY A 155 -3.07 -3.19 6.08
CA GLY A 155 -4.30 -3.66 5.44
C GLY A 155 -5.51 -2.79 5.81
N GLY A 156 -6.72 -3.34 5.66
CA GLY A 156 -7.94 -2.61 6.01
C GLY A 156 -8.01 -2.25 7.50
N TRP A 157 -7.66 -3.22 8.36
CA TRP A 157 -7.81 -3.13 9.81
C TRP A 157 -6.65 -3.77 10.58
N HIS A 158 -5.56 -4.15 9.91
CA HIS A 158 -4.42 -4.85 10.50
C HIS A 158 -3.13 -4.39 9.87
N CYS A 159 -2.02 -4.72 10.51
CA CYS A 159 -0.69 -4.38 10.06
C CYS A 159 0.18 -5.63 10.07
N LEU A 160 1.15 -5.67 9.16
CA LEU A 160 2.22 -6.64 9.13
C LEU A 160 3.56 -5.92 9.21
N ALA A 161 4.54 -6.57 9.82
CA ALA A 161 5.94 -6.15 9.73
C ALA A 161 6.84 -7.37 9.58
N VAL A 162 8.01 -7.16 9.00
CA VAL A 162 9.08 -8.16 8.94
C VAL A 162 10.40 -7.51 9.35
N ASP A 163 11.20 -8.26 10.11
CA ASP A 163 12.51 -7.83 10.55
C ASP A 163 13.66 -8.35 9.66
N ASP A 164 14.87 -7.94 9.98
CA ASP A 164 16.10 -8.31 9.28
C ASP A 164 16.49 -9.80 9.36
N HIS A 165 15.79 -10.59 10.19
CA HIS A 165 15.93 -12.04 10.27
C HIS A 165 14.83 -12.79 9.52
N GLY A 166 13.96 -12.07 8.80
CA GLY A 166 12.82 -12.61 8.08
C GLY A 166 11.69 -13.12 8.98
N ARG A 167 11.62 -12.62 10.22
CA ARG A 167 10.56 -12.95 11.18
C ARG A 167 9.39 -11.99 10.96
N ALA A 168 8.22 -12.55 10.65
CA ALA A 168 7.00 -11.76 10.46
C ALA A 168 6.23 -11.54 11.77
N TYR A 169 5.58 -10.38 11.85
CA TYR A 169 4.75 -9.91 12.96
C TYR A 169 3.42 -9.38 12.42
N ALA A 170 2.34 -9.55 13.18
CA ALA A 170 1.03 -9.00 12.87
C ALA A 170 0.33 -8.40 14.09
N TRP A 171 -0.50 -7.39 13.85
CA TRP A 171 -1.37 -6.77 14.86
C TRP A 171 -2.57 -6.07 14.23
N GLY A 172 -3.56 -5.72 15.04
CA GLY A 172 -4.80 -5.07 14.67
C GLY A 172 -5.99 -6.03 14.69
N GLY A 173 -6.96 -5.73 13.84
CA GLY A 173 -8.17 -6.52 13.63
C GLY A 173 -7.88 -7.93 13.16
N ASN A 174 -8.55 -8.92 13.76
CA ASN A 174 -8.32 -10.33 13.46
C ASN A 174 -9.62 -11.14 13.27
N GLU A 175 -10.76 -10.48 13.00
CA GLU A 175 -12.04 -11.15 12.73
C GLU A 175 -11.96 -12.21 11.63
N TYR A 176 -11.08 -12.00 10.64
CA TYR A 176 -10.89 -12.85 9.47
C TYR A 176 -9.64 -13.72 9.56
N GLY A 177 -8.99 -13.79 10.73
CA GLY A 177 -7.73 -14.53 10.91
C GLY A 177 -6.51 -13.86 10.25
N GLN A 178 -6.65 -12.63 9.76
CA GLN A 178 -5.60 -11.92 9.02
C GLN A 178 -4.34 -11.61 9.85
N CYS A 179 -4.39 -11.68 11.19
CA CYS A 179 -3.18 -11.60 12.01
C CYS A 179 -2.46 -12.95 12.15
N GLY A 180 -3.03 -14.05 11.66
CA GLY A 180 -2.40 -15.37 11.70
C GLY A 180 -2.38 -16.03 13.09
N GLU A 181 -3.24 -15.59 14.00
CA GLU A 181 -3.45 -16.24 15.31
C GLU A 181 -4.56 -17.29 15.20
N GLU A 182 -4.27 -18.52 15.63
CA GLU A 182 -5.28 -19.56 15.83
C GLU A 182 -6.04 -19.29 17.15
N PRO A 183 -7.37 -19.24 17.12
CA PRO A 183 -8.18 -18.90 18.29
C PRO A 183 -8.14 -20.01 19.34
N GLU A 184 -7.71 -19.67 20.56
CA GLU A 184 -7.65 -20.60 21.69
C GLU A 184 -9.03 -20.99 22.23
N ARG A 185 -10.02 -20.10 22.10
CA ARG A 185 -11.37 -20.28 22.65
C ARG A 185 -12.40 -20.56 21.57
N LYS A 186 -13.39 -21.37 21.92
CA LYS A 186 -14.57 -21.66 21.08
C LYS A 186 -15.85 -21.32 21.85
N ASP A 187 -16.88 -20.86 21.15
CA ASP A 187 -18.21 -20.66 21.73
C ASP A 187 -18.91 -22.00 22.02
N GLU A 188 -20.10 -21.95 22.63
CA GLU A 188 -20.91 -23.13 22.96
C GLU A 188 -21.31 -23.98 21.74
N HIS A 189 -21.23 -23.41 20.53
CA HIS A 189 -21.48 -24.07 19.25
C HIS A 189 -20.18 -24.55 18.58
N GLY A 190 -19.04 -24.47 19.26
CA GLY A 190 -17.73 -24.89 18.76
C GLY A 190 -17.09 -23.92 17.76
N ARG A 191 -17.63 -22.71 17.57
CA ARG A 191 -17.07 -21.70 16.68
C ARG A 191 -15.94 -20.95 17.36
N ALA A 192 -14.85 -20.77 16.64
CA ALA A 192 -13.70 -19.98 17.05
C ALA A 192 -14.09 -18.55 17.49
N LEU A 193 -13.71 -18.17 18.72
CA LEU A 193 -13.84 -16.81 19.23
C LEU A 193 -12.55 -16.04 18.93
N ARG A 194 -12.56 -15.25 17.85
CA ARG A 194 -11.42 -14.41 17.46
C ARG A 194 -11.45 -13.08 18.20
N ARG A 195 -10.28 -12.56 18.51
CA ARG A 195 -10.06 -11.27 19.18
C ARG A 195 -9.06 -10.44 18.39
N ASP A 196 -9.10 -9.14 18.57
CA ASP A 196 -8.09 -8.26 18.00
C ASP A 196 -6.73 -8.47 18.68
N ILE A 197 -5.66 -8.38 17.88
CA ILE A 197 -4.27 -8.50 18.29
C ILE A 197 -3.70 -7.11 18.50
N VAL A 198 -3.94 -6.52 19.67
CA VAL A 198 -3.60 -5.10 19.90
C VAL A 198 -2.11 -4.83 20.15
N ILE A 199 -1.31 -5.89 20.38
CA ILE A 199 0.15 -5.83 20.54
C ILE A 199 0.75 -6.73 19.45
N PRO A 200 1.79 -6.30 18.70
CA PRO A 200 2.47 -7.12 17.71
C PRO A 200 2.85 -8.51 18.21
N GLN A 201 2.44 -9.53 17.46
CA GLN A 201 2.77 -10.94 17.73
C GLN A 201 3.40 -11.58 16.51
N ARG A 202 4.21 -12.62 16.74
CA ARG A 202 4.78 -13.42 15.65
C ARG A 202 3.66 -14.09 14.85
N CYS A 203 3.70 -13.93 13.54
CA CYS A 203 2.84 -14.66 12.60
C CYS A 203 3.71 -15.48 11.65
N ALA A 204 3.10 -16.47 11.01
CA ALA A 204 3.78 -17.36 10.05
C ALA A 204 5.16 -17.88 10.52
N PRO A 205 5.29 -18.43 11.76
CA PRO A 205 6.59 -18.64 12.40
C PRO A 205 7.51 -19.66 11.70
N LYS A 206 6.97 -20.43 10.75
CA LYS A 206 7.70 -21.43 9.95
C LYS A 206 8.28 -20.86 8.65
N LEU A 207 7.99 -19.61 8.31
CA LEU A 207 8.42 -18.98 7.06
C LEU A 207 9.59 -18.02 7.32
N SER A 208 10.54 -17.97 6.38
CA SER A 208 11.56 -16.93 6.31
C SER A 208 11.08 -15.85 5.33
N VAL A 209 10.48 -14.79 5.85
CA VAL A 209 9.78 -13.76 5.08
C VAL A 209 10.75 -12.66 4.64
N ARG A 210 10.65 -12.19 3.39
CA ARG A 210 11.40 -11.01 2.91
C ARG A 210 10.53 -9.82 2.54
N GLN A 211 9.23 -10.05 2.29
CA GLN A 211 8.27 -8.97 2.01
C GLN A 211 6.90 -9.34 2.59
N VAL A 212 6.25 -8.38 3.24
CA VAL A 212 4.88 -8.41 3.72
C VAL A 212 4.01 -7.44 2.93
N ALA A 213 2.76 -7.83 2.67
CA ALA A 213 1.72 -7.02 2.06
C ALA A 213 0.36 -7.39 2.66
N ALA A 214 -0.55 -6.43 2.76
CA ALA A 214 -1.80 -6.61 3.47
C ALA A 214 -2.98 -6.03 2.68
N GLY A 215 -4.04 -6.83 2.54
CA GLY A 215 -5.29 -6.41 1.92
C GLY A 215 -6.33 -5.98 2.95
N GLY A 216 -7.59 -5.87 2.52
CA GLY A 216 -8.70 -5.49 3.40
C GLY A 216 -8.88 -6.46 4.57
N THR A 217 -8.86 -7.76 4.26
CA THR A 217 -9.21 -8.86 5.19
C THR A 217 -8.23 -10.03 5.11
N HIS A 218 -7.12 -9.89 4.39
CA HIS A 218 -6.13 -10.94 4.19
C HIS A 218 -4.70 -10.40 4.22
N SER A 219 -3.77 -11.30 4.46
CA SER A 219 -2.33 -11.05 4.53
C SER A 219 -1.62 -11.89 3.47
N VAL A 220 -0.57 -11.32 2.89
CA VAL A 220 0.28 -11.99 1.90
C VAL A 220 1.74 -11.74 2.25
N VAL A 221 2.55 -12.79 2.18
CA VAL A 221 3.99 -12.68 2.35
C VAL A 221 4.72 -13.38 1.22
N LEU A 222 5.92 -12.87 0.93
CA LEU A 222 6.88 -13.45 0.02
C LEU A 222 8.09 -13.88 0.82
N THR A 223 8.48 -15.15 0.66
CA THR A 223 9.62 -15.72 1.38
C THR A 223 10.94 -15.47 0.64
N HIS A 224 12.07 -15.70 1.33
CA HIS A 224 13.40 -15.63 0.73
C HIS A 224 13.61 -16.63 -0.41
N GLU A 225 12.89 -17.74 -0.40
CA GLU A 225 12.90 -18.75 -1.47
C GLU A 225 12.02 -18.38 -2.67
N GLY A 226 11.35 -17.22 -2.64
CA GLY A 226 10.52 -16.76 -3.76
C GLY A 226 9.09 -17.33 -3.76
N HIS A 227 8.60 -17.84 -2.63
CA HIS A 227 7.24 -18.38 -2.51
C HIS A 227 6.26 -17.37 -1.93
N VAL A 228 5.03 -17.36 -2.46
CA VAL A 228 3.95 -16.51 -1.95
C VAL A 228 3.02 -17.32 -1.04
N TRP A 229 2.75 -16.78 0.15
CA TRP A 229 1.84 -17.37 1.13
C TRP A 229 0.76 -16.37 1.51
N THR A 230 -0.48 -16.86 1.62
CA THR A 230 -1.66 -16.05 1.93
C THR A 230 -2.45 -16.65 3.09
N TRP A 231 -3.02 -15.80 3.94
CA TRP A 231 -4.01 -16.18 4.95
C TRP A 231 -4.96 -15.02 5.20
N GLY A 232 -5.93 -15.21 6.10
CA GLY A 232 -7.08 -14.36 6.29
C GLY A 232 -8.26 -14.83 5.43
N GLN A 233 -9.16 -13.91 5.09
CA GLN A 233 -10.27 -14.19 4.17
C GLN A 233 -10.06 -13.44 2.84
N PRO A 234 -9.30 -13.99 1.88
CA PRO A 234 -9.19 -13.41 0.55
C PRO A 234 -10.51 -13.55 -0.22
N TRP A 235 -10.68 -12.74 -1.26
CA TRP A 235 -11.85 -12.78 -2.13
C TRP A 235 -11.43 -13.11 -3.57
N PRO A 236 -12.04 -14.07 -4.27
CA PRO A 236 -13.01 -15.03 -3.75
C PRO A 236 -12.32 -15.97 -2.75
N PRO A 237 -13.06 -16.51 -1.75
CA PRO A 237 -12.49 -17.51 -0.85
C PRO A 237 -12.16 -18.76 -1.67
N GLY A 238 -10.88 -18.99 -1.94
CA GLY A 238 -10.41 -20.22 -2.58
C GLY A 238 -10.48 -21.42 -1.63
N ASP A 239 -9.56 -22.37 -1.75
CA ASP A 239 -9.49 -23.58 -0.90
C ASP A 239 -9.00 -23.33 0.54
N ILE A 240 -9.00 -22.07 1.01
CA ILE A 240 -8.55 -21.72 2.37
C ILE A 240 -9.61 -22.18 3.37
N LYS A 241 -9.39 -23.37 3.93
CA LYS A 241 -10.22 -23.95 5.00
C LYS A 241 -9.85 -23.39 6.38
N GLN A 242 -8.58 -23.00 6.57
CA GLN A 242 -8.06 -22.41 7.81
C GLN A 242 -7.54 -21.00 7.55
N ILE A 243 -8.37 -20.01 7.85
CA ILE A 243 -8.10 -18.59 7.57
C ILE A 243 -6.98 -18.00 8.44
N SER A 244 -6.60 -18.65 9.55
CA SER A 244 -5.55 -18.17 10.44
C SER A 244 -4.16 -18.79 10.14
N THR A 245 -4.07 -19.70 9.17
CA THR A 245 -2.82 -20.39 8.83
C THR A 245 -2.37 -20.03 7.41
N PRO A 246 -1.09 -19.64 7.20
CA PRO A 246 -0.54 -19.38 5.86
C PRO A 246 -0.71 -20.58 4.91
N VAL A 247 -1.28 -20.32 3.73
CA VAL A 247 -1.43 -21.27 2.62
C VAL A 247 -0.59 -20.79 1.44
N ARG A 248 0.23 -21.68 0.86
CA ARG A 248 1.05 -21.37 -0.31
C ARG A 248 0.17 -21.18 -1.55
N ALA A 249 0.32 -20.06 -2.24
CA ALA A 249 -0.30 -19.83 -3.54
C ALA A 249 0.35 -20.76 -4.57
N GLN A 250 -0.41 -21.73 -5.07
CA GLN A 250 0.11 -22.73 -6.02
C GLN A 250 0.34 -22.12 -7.40
N GLY A 251 1.30 -22.67 -8.14
CA GLY A 251 1.62 -22.23 -9.51
C GLY A 251 2.47 -20.96 -9.59
N LEU A 252 2.93 -20.42 -8.46
CA LEU A 252 3.88 -19.30 -8.40
C LEU A 252 5.21 -19.78 -7.83
N GLU A 253 6.25 -19.65 -8.63
CA GLU A 253 7.64 -19.93 -8.25
C GLU A 253 8.50 -18.70 -8.57
N ARG A 254 9.62 -18.53 -7.86
CA ARG A 254 10.61 -17.46 -8.10
C ARG A 254 9.97 -16.06 -8.19
N VAL A 255 9.08 -15.76 -7.25
CA VAL A 255 8.44 -14.43 -7.19
C VAL A 255 9.46 -13.40 -6.70
N LYS A 256 9.63 -12.32 -7.47
CA LYS A 256 10.51 -11.18 -7.16
C LYS A 256 9.81 -10.15 -6.28
N LEU A 257 8.51 -9.91 -6.50
CA LEU A 257 7.78 -8.80 -5.90
C LEU A 257 6.27 -9.12 -5.76
N ILE A 258 5.67 -8.81 -4.61
CA ILE A 258 4.22 -8.84 -4.39
C ILE A 258 3.60 -7.45 -4.13
N ALA A 259 2.39 -7.21 -4.64
CA ALA A 259 1.56 -6.06 -4.28
C ALA A 259 0.12 -6.51 -4.00
N VAL A 260 -0.53 -5.89 -3.02
CA VAL A 260 -1.86 -6.32 -2.54
C VAL A 260 -2.78 -5.11 -2.46
N GLY A 261 -3.90 -5.21 -3.18
CA GLY A 261 -5.00 -4.26 -3.12
C GLY A 261 -6.01 -4.61 -2.04
N ALA A 262 -7.18 -3.98 -2.04
CA ALA A 262 -8.18 -4.26 -1.02
C ALA A 262 -8.62 -5.73 -1.05
N PHE A 263 -8.80 -6.28 -2.25
CA PHE A 263 -9.37 -7.62 -2.46
C PHE A 263 -8.70 -8.43 -3.58
N HIS A 264 -7.57 -7.96 -4.12
CA HIS A 264 -6.81 -8.65 -5.16
C HIS A 264 -5.31 -8.56 -4.90
N ASN A 265 -4.56 -9.42 -5.58
CA ASN A 265 -3.13 -9.62 -5.38
C ASN A 265 -2.43 -9.62 -6.73
N LEU A 266 -1.20 -9.12 -6.73
CA LEU A 266 -0.28 -9.13 -7.85
C LEU A 266 1.04 -9.77 -7.40
N ALA A 267 1.63 -10.60 -8.26
CA ALA A 267 2.96 -11.17 -8.07
C ALA A 267 3.76 -11.08 -9.36
N LEU A 268 4.91 -10.43 -9.32
CA LEU A 268 5.87 -10.35 -10.40
C LEU A 268 6.96 -11.40 -10.21
N THR A 269 7.13 -12.31 -11.16
CA THR A 269 8.20 -13.32 -11.11
C THR A 269 9.53 -12.76 -11.60
N GLU A 270 10.63 -13.47 -11.30
CA GLU A 270 11.96 -13.15 -11.80
C GLU A 270 12.05 -13.19 -13.32
N GLU A 271 11.20 -13.97 -13.99
CA GLU A 271 11.05 -14.03 -15.45
C GLU A 271 10.30 -12.82 -16.04
N GLY A 272 9.85 -11.87 -15.19
CA GLY A 272 9.13 -10.68 -15.63
C GLY A 272 7.64 -10.93 -15.91
N ILE A 273 7.09 -12.09 -15.56
CA ILE A 273 5.67 -12.39 -15.75
C ILE A 273 4.88 -11.85 -14.56
N LEU A 274 3.90 -10.99 -14.84
CA LEU A 274 2.95 -10.52 -13.84
C LEU A 274 1.77 -11.47 -13.72
N TRP A 275 1.51 -11.95 -12.51
CA TRP A 275 0.37 -12.77 -12.15
C TRP A 275 -0.58 -11.99 -11.26
N ALA A 276 -1.88 -12.29 -11.36
CA ALA A 276 -2.91 -11.70 -10.54
C ALA A 276 -3.89 -12.77 -10.03
N TRP A 277 -4.48 -12.55 -8.86
CA TRP A 277 -5.62 -13.32 -8.37
C TRP A 277 -6.43 -12.53 -7.36
N GLY A 278 -7.66 -12.93 -7.13
CA GLY A 278 -8.59 -12.33 -6.19
C GLY A 278 -9.83 -11.77 -6.86
N ASN A 279 -10.37 -10.68 -6.31
CA ASN A 279 -11.52 -9.97 -6.86
C ASN A 279 -11.19 -9.40 -8.25
N ASN A 280 -12.16 -9.46 -9.18
CA ASN A 280 -12.02 -8.91 -10.52
C ASN A 280 -13.26 -8.13 -11.01
N GLU A 281 -14.13 -7.66 -10.13
CA GLU A 281 -15.39 -7.00 -10.52
C GLU A 281 -15.24 -5.85 -11.53
N TYR A 282 -14.09 -5.17 -11.55
CA TYR A 282 -13.79 -4.06 -12.45
C TYR A 282 -12.64 -4.35 -13.41
N GLY A 283 -12.23 -5.62 -13.54
CA GLY A 283 -11.13 -6.02 -14.39
C GLY A 283 -9.73 -5.78 -13.79
N GLN A 284 -9.62 -5.59 -12.47
CA GLN A 284 -8.35 -5.29 -11.78
C GLN A 284 -7.31 -6.42 -11.82
N LEU A 285 -7.69 -7.63 -12.26
CA LEU A 285 -6.76 -8.70 -12.57
C LEU A 285 -6.11 -8.56 -13.95
N GLY A 286 -6.64 -7.73 -14.84
CA GLY A 286 -6.01 -7.47 -16.15
C GLY A 286 -6.11 -8.64 -17.14
N THR A 287 -7.17 -9.46 -17.03
CA THR A 287 -7.37 -10.71 -17.80
C THR A 287 -8.35 -10.57 -18.96
N GLY A 288 -8.81 -9.35 -19.26
CA GLY A 288 -9.81 -9.11 -20.32
C GLY A 288 -11.25 -9.48 -19.94
N ASP A 289 -11.49 -9.86 -18.68
CA ASP A 289 -12.81 -10.18 -18.14
C ASP A 289 -12.98 -9.58 -16.73
N THR A 290 -14.18 -9.76 -16.15
CA THR A 290 -14.51 -9.34 -14.78
C THR A 290 -14.74 -10.52 -13.82
N GLN A 291 -14.27 -11.70 -14.18
CA GLN A 291 -14.47 -12.91 -13.39
C GLN A 291 -13.39 -12.99 -12.28
N PRO A 292 -13.77 -13.18 -11.01
CA PRO A 292 -12.80 -13.33 -9.93
C PRO A 292 -11.98 -14.63 -10.10
N ARG A 293 -10.79 -14.70 -9.50
CA ARG A 293 -9.91 -15.88 -9.57
C ARG A 293 -9.40 -16.24 -8.18
N SER A 294 -9.58 -17.49 -7.76
CA SER A 294 -9.02 -18.00 -6.50
C SER A 294 -7.55 -18.43 -6.62
N GLN A 295 -7.08 -18.65 -7.84
CA GLN A 295 -5.70 -19.05 -8.15
C GLN A 295 -5.01 -18.02 -9.05
N PRO A 296 -3.67 -17.90 -8.97
CA PRO A 296 -2.88 -17.04 -9.85
C PRO A 296 -3.16 -17.28 -11.33
N ILE A 297 -3.37 -16.20 -12.08
CA ILE A 297 -3.50 -16.19 -13.54
C ILE A 297 -2.57 -15.11 -14.13
N PRO A 298 -1.95 -15.33 -15.30
CA PRO A 298 -1.12 -14.30 -15.94
C PRO A 298 -1.95 -13.08 -16.35
N VAL A 299 -1.38 -11.89 -16.13
CA VAL A 299 -1.92 -10.63 -16.64
C VAL A 299 -1.66 -10.54 -18.14
N GLN A 300 -2.66 -10.11 -18.91
CA GLN A 300 -2.55 -10.00 -20.37
C GLN A 300 -1.92 -8.67 -20.80
N GLY A 301 -1.35 -8.61 -22.01
CA GLY A 301 -0.94 -7.34 -22.63
C GLY A 301 0.33 -6.68 -22.08
N LEU A 302 1.11 -7.37 -21.24
CA LEU A 302 2.41 -6.90 -20.72
C LEU A 302 3.60 -7.75 -21.21
N SER A 303 3.36 -8.71 -22.10
CA SER A 303 4.41 -9.56 -22.65
C SER A 303 5.45 -8.75 -23.42
N GLY A 304 6.73 -9.02 -23.18
CA GLY A 304 7.85 -8.33 -23.83
C GLY A 304 8.29 -7.03 -23.13
N LEU A 305 7.63 -6.64 -22.05
CA LEU A 305 8.02 -5.49 -21.22
C LEU A 305 8.82 -5.96 -20.00
N THR A 306 9.85 -5.20 -19.63
CA THR A 306 10.59 -5.43 -18.38
C THR A 306 9.94 -4.64 -17.25
N LEU A 307 9.20 -5.32 -16.38
CA LEU A 307 8.53 -4.68 -15.23
C LEU A 307 9.50 -4.51 -14.05
N VAL A 308 9.53 -3.32 -13.46
CA VAL A 308 10.40 -2.98 -12.33
C VAL A 308 9.63 -2.66 -11.05
N ASP A 309 8.38 -2.22 -11.16
CA ASP A 309 7.51 -1.97 -10.01
C ASP A 309 6.03 -2.29 -10.31
N ILE A 310 5.28 -2.61 -9.27
CA ILE A 310 3.83 -2.89 -9.33
C ILE A 310 3.14 -2.33 -8.10
N ALA A 311 1.90 -1.84 -8.27
CA ALA A 311 1.07 -1.43 -7.15
C ALA A 311 -0.40 -1.83 -7.35
N ALA A 312 -1.09 -2.05 -6.24
CA ALA A 312 -2.49 -2.47 -6.22
C ALA A 312 -3.26 -1.60 -5.22
N GLY A 313 -4.28 -0.89 -5.72
CA GLY A 313 -5.14 -0.03 -4.92
C GLY A 313 -6.42 -0.73 -4.49
N GLY A 314 -7.46 0.05 -4.18
CA GLY A 314 -8.74 -0.52 -3.76
C GLY A 314 -9.37 -1.46 -4.81
N TRP A 315 -9.36 -1.03 -6.09
CA TRP A 315 -10.01 -1.74 -7.19
C TRP A 315 -9.28 -1.55 -8.53
N HIS A 316 -8.01 -1.20 -8.47
CA HIS A 316 -7.17 -0.92 -9.64
C HIS A 316 -5.74 -1.38 -9.40
N SER A 317 -4.99 -1.46 -10.48
CA SER A 317 -3.63 -1.98 -10.51
C SER A 317 -2.77 -1.12 -11.43
N THR A 318 -1.49 -1.05 -11.12
CA THR A 318 -0.48 -0.40 -11.96
C THR A 318 0.77 -1.26 -12.06
N ALA A 319 1.47 -1.09 -13.18
CA ALA A 319 2.80 -1.65 -13.42
C ALA A 319 3.70 -0.57 -14.04
N LEU A 320 4.99 -0.61 -13.72
CA LEU A 320 6.01 0.29 -14.22
C LEU A 320 7.07 -0.51 -14.98
N THR A 321 7.43 -0.06 -16.17
CA THR A 321 8.52 -0.64 -16.96
C THR A 321 9.88 -0.01 -16.61
N ASP A 322 10.97 -0.67 -16.97
CA ASP A 322 12.34 -0.12 -16.87
C ASP A 322 12.59 1.10 -17.77
N GLN A 323 11.70 1.38 -18.72
CA GLN A 323 11.70 2.56 -19.58
C GLN A 323 10.87 3.73 -18.99
N GLY A 324 10.44 3.63 -17.73
CA GLY A 324 9.62 4.66 -17.09
C GLY A 324 8.16 4.69 -17.52
N GLU A 325 7.67 3.66 -18.22
CA GLU A 325 6.29 3.64 -18.72
C GLU A 325 5.32 3.08 -17.67
N VAL A 326 4.27 3.83 -17.37
CA VAL A 326 3.22 3.40 -16.45
C VAL A 326 2.07 2.76 -17.22
N TYR A 327 1.66 1.58 -16.77
CA TYR A 327 0.45 0.88 -17.22
C TYR A 327 -0.57 0.83 -16.08
N ALA A 328 -1.84 1.06 -16.37
CA ALA A 328 -2.93 1.04 -15.38
C ALA A 328 -4.15 0.25 -15.88
N TRP A 329 -4.85 -0.43 -14.97
CA TRP A 329 -6.10 -1.15 -15.24
C TRP A 329 -6.97 -1.37 -14.00
N GLY A 330 -8.18 -1.86 -14.19
CA GLY A 330 -9.21 -2.02 -13.17
C GLY A 330 -10.26 -0.90 -13.22
N ARG A 331 -10.79 -0.52 -12.05
CA ARG A 331 -11.85 0.49 -11.92
C ARG A 331 -11.36 1.88 -12.35
N GLY A 332 -12.05 2.49 -13.31
CA GLY A 332 -11.75 3.83 -13.82
C GLY A 332 -12.35 4.98 -13.03
N GLU A 333 -13.41 4.70 -12.26
CA GLU A 333 -14.16 5.73 -11.55
C GLU A 333 -13.28 6.59 -10.63
N HIS A 334 -13.57 7.89 -10.63
CA HIS A 334 -12.79 8.94 -10.02
C HIS A 334 -11.43 9.20 -10.67
N GLY A 335 -11.13 8.64 -11.84
CA GLY A 335 -9.91 8.99 -12.59
C GLY A 335 -8.63 8.33 -12.07
N ARG A 336 -8.75 7.31 -11.21
CA ARG A 336 -7.61 6.65 -10.55
C ARG A 336 -6.65 5.92 -11.49
N LEU A 337 -6.99 5.79 -12.78
CA LEU A 337 -6.16 5.17 -13.82
C LEU A 337 -5.30 6.15 -14.61
N GLY A 338 -5.57 7.47 -14.54
CA GLY A 338 -4.68 8.46 -15.16
C GLY A 338 -4.89 8.68 -16.67
N PHE A 339 -6.01 8.24 -17.27
CA PHE A 339 -6.25 8.35 -18.72
C PHE A 339 -6.89 9.68 -19.17
N GLY A 340 -7.03 10.66 -18.28
CA GLY A 340 -7.69 11.94 -18.55
C GLY A 340 -9.22 11.91 -18.39
N ASP A 341 -9.81 10.73 -18.20
CA ASP A 341 -11.23 10.58 -17.86
C ASP A 341 -11.42 10.02 -16.44
N ASP A 342 -12.63 10.16 -15.88
CA ASP A 342 -12.93 9.81 -14.50
C ASP A 342 -13.92 8.64 -14.33
N LYS A 343 -14.17 7.85 -15.38
CA LYS A 343 -15.22 6.81 -15.38
C LYS A 343 -14.79 5.47 -15.98
N SER A 344 -13.85 5.46 -16.92
CA SER A 344 -13.62 4.33 -17.82
C SER A 344 -12.75 3.25 -17.19
N SER A 345 -13.37 2.15 -16.78
CA SER A 345 -12.64 0.96 -16.33
C SER A 345 -11.93 0.24 -17.48
N LYS A 346 -10.78 -0.37 -17.21
CA LYS A 346 -10.00 -1.14 -18.18
C LYS A 346 -9.79 -2.55 -17.68
N MET A 347 -10.13 -3.56 -18.48
CA MET A 347 -10.00 -4.96 -18.09
C MET A 347 -8.64 -5.57 -18.48
N VAL A 348 -7.80 -4.80 -19.16
CA VAL A 348 -6.42 -5.13 -19.52
C VAL A 348 -5.54 -3.91 -19.24
N PRO A 349 -4.25 -4.11 -18.90
CA PRO A 349 -3.27 -3.04 -18.79
C PRO A 349 -3.26 -2.14 -20.03
N GLN A 350 -3.34 -0.82 -19.81
CA GLN A 350 -3.17 0.18 -20.87
C GLN A 350 -2.12 1.21 -20.43
N LYS A 351 -1.28 1.64 -21.37
CA LYS A 351 -0.26 2.64 -21.12
C LYS A 351 -0.91 3.99 -20.79
N VAL A 352 -0.47 4.60 -19.70
CA VAL A 352 -0.90 5.93 -19.26
C VAL A 352 -0.13 6.98 -20.06
N HIS A 353 -0.62 7.30 -21.25
CA HIS A 353 0.07 8.21 -22.17
C HIS A 353 0.33 9.61 -21.60
N LEU A 354 -0.48 10.05 -20.63
CA LEU A 354 -0.29 11.34 -19.95
C LEU A 354 0.96 11.40 -19.06
N LEU A 355 1.57 10.27 -18.73
CA LEU A 355 2.85 10.19 -18.00
C LEU A 355 4.02 9.80 -18.92
N ALA A 356 3.80 9.63 -20.23
CA ALA A 356 4.81 9.07 -21.13
C ALA A 356 6.03 9.98 -21.37
N VAL A 357 5.93 11.26 -21.02
CA VAL A 357 7.04 12.22 -21.10
C VAL A 357 7.83 12.32 -19.79
N GLU A 358 7.36 11.67 -18.74
CA GLU A 358 7.94 11.72 -17.40
C GLU A 358 8.79 10.48 -17.16
N ASP A 359 9.97 10.66 -16.55
CA ASP A 359 10.87 9.56 -16.19
C ASP A 359 10.42 8.92 -14.86
N ILE A 360 9.35 8.12 -14.90
CA ILE A 360 8.74 7.52 -13.71
C ILE A 360 9.60 6.38 -13.16
N VAL A 361 9.83 6.39 -11.85
CA VAL A 361 10.66 5.39 -11.14
C VAL A 361 9.92 4.71 -9.97
N GLN A 362 8.73 5.18 -9.62
CA GLN A 362 7.89 4.55 -8.59
C GLN A 362 6.41 4.80 -8.85
N VAL A 363 5.58 3.79 -8.61
CA VAL A 363 4.11 3.91 -8.60
C VAL A 363 3.55 3.49 -7.24
N SER A 364 2.50 4.18 -6.79
CA SER A 364 1.80 3.87 -5.55
C SER A 364 0.30 4.03 -5.74
N CYS A 365 -0.47 3.07 -5.24
CA CYS A 365 -1.92 3.04 -5.40
C CYS A 365 -2.59 3.10 -4.03
N GLY A 366 -3.43 4.10 -3.83
CA GLY A 366 -4.29 4.25 -2.65
C GLY A 366 -5.63 3.54 -2.83
N GLY A 367 -6.57 3.84 -1.93
CA GLY A 367 -7.93 3.30 -2.04
C GLY A 367 -8.65 3.75 -3.32
N THR A 368 -8.47 5.02 -3.72
CA THR A 368 -9.19 5.63 -4.86
C THR A 368 -8.37 6.68 -5.63
N HIS A 369 -7.06 6.75 -5.38
CA HIS A 369 -6.11 7.61 -6.08
C HIS A 369 -4.80 6.88 -6.30
N SER A 370 -3.94 7.46 -7.13
CA SER A 370 -2.64 6.93 -7.49
C SER A 370 -1.63 8.06 -7.49
N VAL A 371 -0.37 7.72 -7.18
CA VAL A 371 0.77 8.64 -7.24
C VAL A 371 1.90 7.97 -8.00
N ALA A 372 2.53 8.75 -8.88
CA ALA A 372 3.76 8.38 -9.57
C ALA A 372 4.87 9.36 -9.18
N ARG A 373 6.11 8.86 -9.03
CA ARG A 373 7.29 9.66 -8.72
C ARG A 373 8.30 9.54 -9.86
N THR A 374 8.88 10.66 -10.26
CA THR A 374 9.92 10.72 -11.28
C THR A 374 11.33 10.57 -10.68
N HIS A 375 12.32 10.26 -11.53
CA HIS A 375 13.72 10.17 -11.14
C HIS A 375 14.24 11.47 -10.51
N ASP A 376 13.84 12.62 -11.06
CA ASP A 376 14.18 13.97 -10.54
C ASP A 376 13.41 14.36 -9.25
N GLY A 377 12.50 13.50 -8.78
CA GLY A 377 11.76 13.65 -7.54
C GLY A 377 10.55 14.57 -7.59
N ARG A 378 10.04 14.89 -8.78
CA ARG A 378 8.66 15.35 -8.95
C ARG A 378 7.67 14.22 -8.62
N MET A 379 6.45 14.61 -8.30
CA MET A 379 5.35 13.69 -7.95
C MET A 379 4.12 14.06 -8.76
N PHE A 380 3.37 13.06 -9.22
CA PHE A 380 2.13 13.24 -9.95
C PHE A 380 1.00 12.46 -9.29
N SER A 381 -0.09 13.13 -8.93
CA SER A 381 -1.28 12.53 -8.34
C SER A 381 -2.48 12.58 -9.28
N PHE A 382 -3.29 11.53 -9.28
CA PHE A 382 -4.56 11.45 -10.00
C PHE A 382 -5.53 10.53 -9.29
N GLY A 383 -6.82 10.70 -9.53
CA GLY A 383 -7.87 9.98 -8.85
C GLY A 383 -8.86 10.87 -8.11
N ARG A 384 -9.47 10.31 -7.07
CA ARG A 384 -10.45 11.00 -6.24
C ARG A 384 -9.78 12.16 -5.49
N GLY A 385 -10.36 13.36 -5.59
CA GLY A 385 -9.76 14.58 -5.05
C GLY A 385 -10.26 15.01 -3.68
N ASP A 386 -11.26 14.35 -3.11
CA ASP A 386 -11.81 14.76 -1.82
C ASP A 386 -10.79 14.60 -0.68
N HIS A 387 -10.97 15.42 0.35
CA HIS A 387 -10.05 15.55 1.48
C HIS A 387 -8.62 16.00 1.12
N GLY A 388 -8.38 16.54 -0.08
CA GLY A 388 -7.06 17.08 -0.44
C GLY A 388 -6.00 16.05 -0.82
N ARG A 389 -6.37 14.75 -0.94
CA ARG A 389 -5.43 13.63 -1.09
C ARG A 389 -4.53 13.65 -2.34
N LEU A 390 -4.80 14.56 -3.27
CA LEU A 390 -3.97 14.77 -4.46
C LEU A 390 -2.90 15.86 -4.29
N GLY A 391 -2.94 16.66 -3.22
CA GLY A 391 -1.79 17.45 -2.75
C GLY A 391 -1.44 18.72 -3.54
N TYR A 392 -2.24 19.09 -4.56
CA TYR A 392 -2.00 20.28 -5.39
C TYR A 392 -2.89 21.49 -5.02
N GLY A 393 -3.41 21.53 -3.79
CA GLY A 393 -4.16 22.66 -3.26
C GLY A 393 -5.63 22.74 -3.66
N ARG A 394 -6.18 21.67 -4.25
CA ARG A 394 -7.59 21.62 -4.67
C ARG A 394 -8.18 20.26 -4.34
N LYS A 395 -9.46 20.26 -3.94
CA LYS A 395 -10.25 19.05 -3.68
C LYS A 395 -11.03 18.59 -4.92
N VAL A 396 -10.35 18.46 -6.06
CA VAL A 396 -10.98 18.17 -7.36
C VAL A 396 -10.57 16.79 -7.84
N THR A 397 -11.54 15.94 -8.13
CA THR A 397 -11.29 14.63 -8.77
C THR A 397 -10.79 14.84 -10.19
N THR A 398 -9.75 14.11 -10.59
CA THR A 398 -9.16 14.23 -11.92
C THR A 398 -8.62 12.90 -12.42
N GLY A 399 -8.88 12.62 -13.70
CA GLY A 399 -8.21 11.55 -14.44
C GLY A 399 -6.89 11.99 -15.07
N HIS A 400 -6.57 13.29 -15.05
CA HIS A 400 -5.29 13.80 -15.52
C HIS A 400 -4.28 13.78 -14.36
N PRO A 401 -3.11 13.14 -14.52
CA PRO A 401 -1.99 13.26 -13.59
C PRO A 401 -1.60 14.73 -13.39
N MET A 402 -1.71 15.20 -12.15
CA MET A 402 -1.37 16.58 -11.76
C MET A 402 -0.11 16.56 -10.92
N GLU A 403 0.83 17.44 -11.22
CA GLU A 403 2.04 17.61 -10.42
C GLU A 403 1.70 18.06 -8.99
N VAL A 404 2.39 17.47 -8.01
CA VAL A 404 2.26 17.76 -6.58
C VAL A 404 3.51 18.52 -6.13
N PRO A 405 3.42 19.85 -5.91
CA PRO A 405 4.58 20.63 -5.56
C PRO A 405 4.96 20.47 -4.08
N ILE A 406 6.27 20.40 -3.81
CA ILE A 406 6.82 20.36 -2.44
C ILE A 406 7.23 21.78 -2.03
N ASN A 407 6.23 22.64 -1.79
CA ASN A 407 6.42 24.04 -1.44
C ASN A 407 6.52 24.25 0.08
N ILE A 408 7.52 23.63 0.70
CA ILE A 408 7.85 23.84 2.12
C ILE A 408 9.20 24.58 2.24
N PRO A 409 9.47 25.28 3.36
CA PRO A 409 10.74 25.96 3.56
C PRO A 409 11.95 25.02 3.44
N ALA A 410 13.10 25.59 3.07
CA ALA A 410 14.38 24.90 3.08
C ALA A 410 14.72 24.32 4.47
N PRO A 411 15.59 23.29 4.56
CA PRO A 411 16.02 22.75 5.84
C PRO A 411 16.64 23.84 6.72
N ARG A 412 16.32 23.79 8.02
CA ARG A 412 16.89 24.73 8.98
C ARG A 412 18.40 24.51 9.06
N ASN A 413 19.17 25.60 9.00
CA ASN A 413 20.63 25.60 9.06
C ASN A 413 21.34 24.89 7.89
N HIS A 414 20.68 24.69 6.74
CA HIS A 414 21.36 24.22 5.53
C HIS A 414 22.31 25.31 4.99
N PRO A 415 23.57 24.99 4.63
CA PRO A 415 24.55 25.99 4.17
C PRO A 415 24.12 26.71 2.90
N ASN A 416 23.37 26.04 2.01
CA ASN A 416 22.81 26.62 0.80
C ASN A 416 21.26 26.61 0.87
N PRO A 417 20.60 27.78 0.98
CA PRO A 417 19.14 27.87 0.96
C PRO A 417 18.55 27.85 -0.46
N LYS A 418 19.39 27.90 -1.51
CA LYS A 418 18.96 27.79 -2.91
C LYS A 418 19.00 26.32 -3.32
N GLY A 419 17.81 25.74 -3.43
CA GLY A 419 17.62 24.34 -3.68
C GLY A 419 16.14 24.02 -3.76
N HIS A 420 15.84 22.75 -3.94
CA HIS A 420 14.48 22.26 -3.95
C HIS A 420 14.40 20.93 -3.21
N TRP A 421 13.19 20.60 -2.77
CA TRP A 421 12.89 19.28 -2.22
C TRP A 421 12.64 18.31 -3.37
N SER A 422 13.38 17.20 -3.39
CA SER A 422 13.23 16.11 -4.36
C SER A 422 12.64 14.90 -3.64
N ALA A 423 11.48 14.42 -4.07
CA ALA A 423 10.87 13.23 -3.48
C ALA A 423 11.72 11.99 -3.80
N THR A 424 12.01 11.20 -2.78
CA THR A 424 12.75 9.94 -2.89
C THR A 424 11.83 8.72 -2.73
N PHE A 425 10.64 8.91 -2.12
CA PHE A 425 9.68 7.84 -1.88
C PHE A 425 8.24 8.35 -1.79
N VAL A 426 7.26 7.59 -2.31
CA VAL A 426 5.81 7.88 -2.16
C VAL A 426 5.00 6.67 -1.69
N ALA A 427 3.98 6.92 -0.86
CA ALA A 427 3.11 5.91 -0.27
C ALA A 427 1.65 6.41 -0.19
N CYS A 428 0.73 5.73 -0.89
CA CYS A 428 -0.69 6.10 -0.93
C CYS A 428 -1.57 5.25 -0.01
N GLY A 429 -2.35 5.91 0.83
CA GLY A 429 -3.32 5.28 1.71
C GLY A 429 -4.75 5.36 1.19
N GLY A 430 -5.72 5.22 2.11
CA GLY A 430 -7.14 5.28 1.77
C GLY A 430 -7.60 6.68 1.35
N ARG A 431 -7.19 7.70 2.11
CA ARG A 431 -7.58 9.11 1.91
C ARG A 431 -6.45 10.12 2.12
N HIS A 432 -5.23 9.63 2.27
CA HIS A 432 -4.03 10.43 2.49
C HIS A 432 -2.85 9.82 1.75
N THR A 433 -1.78 10.59 1.65
CA THR A 433 -0.53 10.17 1.01
C THR A 433 0.63 10.62 1.88
N LEU A 434 1.68 9.82 1.90
CA LEU A 434 2.95 10.12 2.54
C LEU A 434 4.06 10.14 1.49
N ALA A 435 5.11 10.92 1.75
CA ALA A 435 6.34 10.89 0.96
C ALA A 435 7.57 11.11 1.83
N ILE A 436 8.72 10.70 1.32
CA ILE A 436 10.04 11.09 1.82
C ILE A 436 10.64 12.01 0.76
N ALA A 437 11.22 13.13 1.18
CA ALA A 437 11.96 14.01 0.30
C ALA A 437 13.32 14.35 0.89
N SER A 438 14.27 14.68 0.02
CA SER A 438 15.60 15.15 0.39
C SER A 438 15.86 16.49 -0.27
N TRP A 439 16.62 17.35 0.41
CA TRP A 439 17.03 18.63 -0.14
C TRP A 439 18.10 18.44 -1.21
N VAL A 440 17.93 19.10 -2.36
CA VAL A 440 18.87 19.13 -3.47
C VAL A 440 19.28 20.57 -3.70
N ASP A 441 20.57 20.85 -3.54
CA ASP A 441 21.12 22.17 -3.79
C ASP A 441 21.06 22.51 -5.28
N GLU A 442 20.75 23.77 -5.59
CA GLU A 442 20.98 24.28 -6.94
C GLU A 442 22.49 24.33 -7.22
N PRO A 443 22.94 23.87 -8.40
CA PRO A 443 24.34 23.99 -8.77
C PRO A 443 24.75 25.46 -8.78
N GLU A 444 25.87 25.79 -8.12
CA GLU A 444 26.43 27.13 -8.19
C GLU A 444 26.76 27.44 -9.66
N LEU A 445 26.18 28.52 -10.19
CA LEU A 445 26.58 29.05 -11.50
C LEU A 445 28.06 29.43 -11.40
N VAL A 446 28.94 28.56 -11.92
CA VAL A 446 30.34 28.90 -12.11
C VAL A 446 30.37 30.04 -13.12
N GLN A 447 30.57 31.27 -12.61
CA GLN A 447 30.90 32.40 -13.45
C GLN A 447 32.27 32.10 -14.07
N THR A 448 32.25 31.57 -15.28
CA THR A 448 33.43 31.56 -16.15
C THR A 448 33.73 33.01 -16.47
N THR A 449 34.79 33.53 -15.85
CA THR A 449 35.35 34.86 -16.12
C THR A 449 36.51 34.75 -17.10
#